data_AF-A0A645G7C1-F1
#
_entry.id   AF-A0A645G7C1-F1
#
_cell.length_a   1.000
_cell.length_b   1.000
_cell.length_c   1.000
_cell.angle_alpha   90.00
_cell.angle_beta   90.00
_cell.angle_gamma   90.00
#
_symmetry.space_group_name_H-M   'P 1'
#
loop_
_entity.id
_entity.type
_entity.pdbx_description
1 polymer ?
#
loop_
_entity_poly.entity_id
_entity_poly.type
_entity_poly.pdbx_seq_one_letter_code
_entity_poly.pdbx_strand_id
1 'polypeptide(L)'
;MADLFNCVPSQINYVINTRFTIQRGYLVESKRGGGGYIRIAKVRISDKRHMLDQINQLFDETISEKDSFSIIQKLYEDKMITKKEGNLMLSAIAKSTLNYSDLEGHIRARILRSFLERLSYEDGK
;
A
#
# COMPACT_ATOMS: atom_id res chain seq x y z
N MET A 1 -29.30 4.93 13.88
CA MET A 1 -29.01 4.50 12.49
C MET A 1 -29.80 3.24 12.14
N ALA A 2 -29.71 2.17 12.94
CA ALA A 2 -30.53 0.96 12.77
C ALA A 2 -32.05 1.24 12.86
N ASP A 3 -32.47 2.12 13.77
CA ASP A 3 -33.87 2.56 13.90
C ASP A 3 -34.39 3.32 12.69
N LEU A 4 -33.51 4.03 11.96
CA LEU A 4 -33.89 4.80 10.77
C LEU A 4 -34.25 3.89 9.58
N PHE A 5 -33.71 2.67 9.58
CA PHE A 5 -33.91 1.66 8.53
C PHE A 5 -34.74 0.46 9.03
N ASN A 6 -35.35 0.56 10.22
CA ASN A 6 -36.11 -0.51 10.88
C ASN A 6 -35.40 -1.88 10.83
N CYS A 7 -34.11 -1.91 11.16
CA CYS A 7 -33.31 -3.14 11.12
C CYS A 7 -32.55 -3.39 12.41
N VAL A 8 -32.08 -4.62 12.61
CA VAL A 8 -31.26 -4.97 13.77
C VAL A 8 -29.85 -4.36 13.64
N PRO A 9 -29.21 -3.93 14.75
CA PRO A 9 -27.87 -3.33 14.70
C PRO A 9 -26.80 -4.20 14.04
N SER A 10 -26.92 -5.53 14.12
CA SER A 10 -26.03 -6.47 13.44
C SER A 10 -26.08 -6.36 11.92
N GLN A 11 -27.23 -5.97 11.34
CA GLN A 11 -27.39 -5.82 9.90
C GLN A 11 -26.53 -4.66 9.36
N ILE A 12 -26.43 -3.56 10.13
CA ILE A 12 -25.55 -2.43 9.80
C ILE A 12 -24.09 -2.89 9.80
N ASN A 13 -23.66 -3.64 10.83
CA ASN A 13 -22.30 -4.19 10.90
C ASN A 13 -22.00 -5.15 9.77
N TYR A 14 -22.95 -6.01 9.40
CA TYR A 14 -22.80 -6.92 8.28
C TYR A 14 -22.58 -6.17 6.96
N VAL A 15 -23.39 -5.14 6.68
CA VAL A 15 -23.24 -4.31 5.47
C VAL A 15 -21.90 -3.59 5.45
N ILE A 16 -21.48 -3.01 6.57
CA ILE A 16 -20.18 -2.33 6.69
C ILE A 16 -19.03 -3.29 6.37
N ASN A 17 -19.01 -4.46 7.02
CA ASN A 17 -17.92 -5.42 6.88
C ASN A 17 -17.89 -6.11 5.50
N THR A 18 -19.01 -6.16 4.78
CA THR A 18 -19.09 -6.84 3.46
C THR A 18 -19.03 -5.91 2.27
N ARG A 19 -19.51 -4.67 2.39
CA ARG A 19 -19.61 -3.72 1.27
C ARG A 19 -18.60 -2.59 1.34
N PHE A 20 -18.21 -2.17 2.54
CA PHE A 20 -17.33 -1.02 2.78
C PHE A 20 -15.96 -1.48 3.28
N THR A 21 -15.33 -2.39 2.53
CA THR A 21 -13.98 -2.88 2.83
C THR A 21 -12.92 -2.02 2.15
N ILE A 22 -11.68 -2.07 2.67
CA ILE A 22 -10.52 -1.43 2.03
C ILE A 22 -10.33 -1.94 0.60
N GLN A 23 -10.53 -3.25 0.38
CA GLN A 23 -10.45 -3.88 -0.95
C GLN A 23 -11.47 -3.30 -1.95
N ARG A 24 -12.60 -2.79 -1.45
CA ARG A 24 -13.65 -2.14 -2.25
C ARG A 24 -13.49 -0.61 -2.29
N GLY A 25 -12.39 -0.08 -1.77
CA GLY A 25 -12.08 1.35 -1.78
C GLY A 25 -12.80 2.13 -0.69
N TYR A 26 -12.99 1.55 0.51
CA TYR A 26 -13.60 2.25 1.63
C TYR A 26 -12.79 2.07 2.93
N LEU A 27 -12.61 3.17 3.67
CA LEU A 27 -12.05 3.17 5.02
C LEU A 27 -13.18 3.35 6.03
N VAL A 28 -13.18 2.55 7.09
CA VAL A 28 -14.21 2.56 8.13
C VAL A 28 -13.58 2.81 9.49
N GLU A 29 -14.05 3.84 10.20
CA GLU A 29 -13.68 4.13 11.58
C GLU A 29 -14.92 4.05 12.47
N SER A 30 -14.76 3.58 13.72
CA SER A 30 -15.87 3.53 14.68
C SER A 30 -15.45 3.94 16.08
N LYS A 31 -16.35 4.65 16.79
CA LYS A 31 -16.20 5.02 18.20
C LYS A 31 -17.40 4.48 18.98
N ARG A 32 -17.15 3.76 20.07
CA ARG A 32 -18.18 3.26 21.01
C ARG A 32 -18.29 4.16 22.25
N GLY A 33 -19.45 4.17 22.89
CA GLY A 33 -19.77 5.02 24.06
C GLY A 33 -20.73 6.18 23.75
N GLY A 34 -20.93 7.09 24.71
CA GLY A 34 -21.78 8.28 24.52
C GLY A 34 -21.26 9.15 23.37
N GLY A 35 -22.10 9.39 22.35
CA GLY A 35 -21.70 10.09 21.12
C GLY A 35 -20.94 9.23 20.11
N GLY A 36 -21.11 7.90 20.15
CA GLY A 36 -20.53 6.99 19.18
C GLY A 36 -20.94 7.28 17.73
N TYR A 37 -20.03 7.03 16.79
CA TYR A 37 -20.27 7.20 15.36
C TYR A 37 -19.54 6.13 14.56
N ILE A 38 -19.97 5.97 13.31
CA ILE A 38 -19.26 5.20 12.28
C ILE A 38 -18.98 6.18 11.13
N ARG A 39 -17.72 6.32 10.75
CA ARG A 39 -17.28 7.13 9.61
C ARG A 39 -16.86 6.20 8.49
N ILE A 40 -17.46 6.37 7.32
CA ILE A 40 -17.12 5.62 6.11
C ILE A 40 -16.62 6.62 5.07
N ALA A 41 -15.37 6.48 4.62
CA ALA A 41 -14.77 7.32 3.60
C ALA A 41 -14.50 6.51 2.33
N LYS A 42 -14.88 7.05 1.17
CA LYS A 42 -14.55 6.45 -0.13
C LYS A 42 -13.10 6.79 -0.48
N VAL A 43 -12.25 5.77 -0.51
CA VAL A 43 -10.89 5.86 -1.00
C VAL A 43 -10.96 6.00 -2.52
N ARG A 44 -10.42 7.09 -3.07
CA ARG A 44 -10.15 7.16 -4.50
C ARG A 44 -8.95 6.25 -4.73
N ILE A 45 -9.14 5.12 -5.41
CA ILE A 45 -8.03 4.33 -5.94
C ILE A 45 -7.29 5.27 -6.89
N SER A 46 -6.16 5.82 -6.44
CA SER A 46 -5.37 6.74 -7.25
C SER A 46 -4.79 5.98 -8.44
N ASP A 47 -4.63 6.63 -9.59
CA ASP A 47 -3.88 6.08 -10.74
C ASP A 47 -2.51 5.53 -10.30
N LYS A 48 -1.94 6.14 -9.26
CA LYS A 48 -0.72 5.70 -8.59
C LYS A 48 -0.79 4.29 -8.04
N ARG A 49 -1.88 3.88 -7.38
CA ARG A 49 -1.99 2.51 -6.83
C ARG A 49 -2.00 1.46 -7.94
N HIS A 50 -2.72 1.75 -9.02
CA HIS A 50 -2.71 0.88 -10.20
C HIS A 50 -1.31 0.80 -10.83
N MET A 51 -0.60 1.92 -10.96
CA MET A 51 0.78 1.93 -11.44
C MET A 51 1.73 1.16 -10.51
N LEU A 52 1.61 1.30 -9.19
CA LEU A 52 2.43 0.55 -8.22
C LEU A 52 2.15 -0.95 -8.30
N ASP A 53 0.90 -1.36 -8.48
CA ASP A 53 0.53 -2.76 -8.68
C ASP A 53 1.12 -3.31 -9.99
N GLN A 54 1.14 -2.52 -11.07
CA GLN A 54 1.81 -2.88 -12.32
C GLN A 54 3.32 -3.03 -12.15
N ILE A 55 3.97 -2.11 -11.42
CA ILE A 55 5.40 -2.20 -11.12
C ILE A 55 5.72 -3.47 -10.31
N ASN A 56 4.85 -3.81 -9.35
CA ASN A 56 4.99 -5.02 -8.52
C ASN A 56 4.87 -6.32 -9.33
N GLN A 57 4.27 -6.28 -10.53
CA GLN A 57 4.19 -7.40 -11.47
C GLN A 57 5.40 -7.49 -12.40
N LEU A 58 6.32 -6.50 -12.40
CA LEU A 58 7.50 -6.51 -13.28
C LEU A 58 8.61 -7.46 -12.79
N PHE A 59 8.51 -7.97 -11.57
CA PHE A 59 9.53 -8.83 -10.98
C PHE A 59 8.92 -9.89 -10.06
N ASP A 60 9.48 -11.09 -10.11
CA ASP A 60 9.00 -12.26 -9.38
C ASP A 60 9.63 -12.34 -7.98
N GLU A 61 10.13 -13.52 -7.59
CA GLU A 61 10.76 -13.77 -6.29
C GLU A 61 12.17 -13.20 -6.19
N THR A 62 12.81 -12.87 -7.32
CA THR A 62 14.16 -12.30 -7.35
C THR A 62 14.20 -11.07 -8.26
N ILE A 63 15.12 -10.16 -7.95
CA ILE A 63 15.41 -9.00 -8.80
C ILE A 63 16.89 -8.60 -8.70
N SER A 64 17.47 -8.18 -9.82
CA SER A 64 18.83 -7.66 -9.87
C SER A 64 18.90 -6.24 -9.28
N GLU A 65 20.09 -5.84 -8.83
CA GLU A 65 20.32 -4.46 -8.36
C GLU A 65 20.06 -3.43 -9.47
N LYS A 66 20.43 -3.76 -10.71
CA LYS A 66 20.23 -2.91 -11.89
C LYS A 66 18.74 -2.68 -12.16
N ASP A 67 17.94 -3.74 -12.17
CA ASP A 67 16.50 -3.63 -12.46
C ASP A 67 15.78 -2.90 -11.33
N SER A 68 16.19 -3.16 -10.08
CA SER A 68 15.67 -2.43 -8.92
C SER A 68 16.00 -0.93 -8.99
N PHE A 69 17.20 -0.57 -9.46
CA PHE A 69 17.57 0.82 -9.70
C PHE A 69 16.66 1.46 -10.75
N SER A 70 16.41 0.79 -11.87
CA SER A 70 15.50 1.29 -12.91
C SER A 70 14.07 1.52 -12.39
N ILE A 71 13.56 0.62 -11.54
CA ILE A 71 12.25 0.79 -10.89
C ILE A 71 12.24 2.03 -9.98
N ILE A 72 13.25 2.18 -9.11
CA ILE A 72 13.32 3.32 -8.17
C ILE A 72 13.51 4.63 -8.93
N GLN A 73 14.31 4.63 -10.01
CA GLN A 73 14.46 5.78 -10.88
C GLN A 73 13.11 6.16 -11.53
N LYS A 74 12.34 5.19 -12.00
CA LYS A 74 11.02 5.44 -12.59
C LYS A 74 10.04 6.05 -11.57
N LEU A 75 10.03 5.53 -10.34
CA LEU A 75 9.24 6.11 -9.24
C LEU A 75 9.61 7.58 -8.97
N TYR A 76 10.89 7.92 -9.06
CA TYR A 76 11.36 9.30 -8.90
C TYR A 76 10.94 10.18 -10.08
N GLU A 77 11.12 9.71 -11.32
CA GLU A 77 10.73 10.42 -12.55
C GLU A 77 9.23 10.72 -12.58
N ASP A 78 8.41 9.76 -12.16
CA ASP A 78 6.95 9.89 -12.08
C ASP A 78 6.51 10.68 -10.83
N LYS A 79 7.46 11.21 -10.04
CA LYS A 79 7.23 12.02 -8.83
C LYS A 79 6.44 11.27 -7.74
N MET A 80 6.57 9.95 -7.69
CA MET A 80 6.00 9.11 -6.63
C MET A 80 6.84 9.16 -5.36
N ILE A 81 8.14 9.36 -5.51
CA ILE A 81 9.10 9.53 -4.42
C ILE A 81 9.99 10.73 -4.67
N THR A 82 10.51 11.31 -3.59
CA THR A 82 11.54 12.34 -3.65
C THR A 82 12.91 11.72 -3.95
N LYS A 83 13.86 12.56 -4.41
CA LYS A 83 15.26 12.15 -4.59
C LYS A 83 15.87 11.57 -3.30
N LYS A 84 15.50 12.14 -2.15
CA LYS A 84 16.00 11.68 -0.84
C LYS A 84 15.48 10.28 -0.52
N GLU A 85 14.19 10.02 -0.72
CA GLU A 85 13.60 8.69 -0.51
C GLU A 85 14.20 7.66 -1.47
N GLY A 86 14.33 8.00 -2.75
CA GLY A 86 14.97 7.13 -3.74
C GLY A 86 16.40 6.74 -3.35
N ASN A 87 17.22 7.70 -2.91
CA ASN A 87 18.58 7.42 -2.43
C ASN A 87 18.60 6.49 -1.20
N LEU A 88 17.67 6.67 -0.25
CA LEU A 88 17.56 5.80 0.93
C LEU A 88 17.13 4.38 0.53
N MET A 89 16.17 4.25 -0.38
CA MET A 89 15.73 2.96 -0.92
C MET A 89 16.89 2.25 -1.62
N LEU A 90 17.63 2.94 -2.49
CA LEU A 90 18.80 2.41 -3.19
C LEU A 90 19.87 1.90 -2.20
N SER A 91 20.16 2.66 -1.15
CA SER A 91 21.11 2.24 -0.12
C SER A 91 20.68 0.95 0.59
N ALA A 92 19.37 0.75 0.81
CA ALA A 92 18.85 -0.44 1.48
C ALA A 92 18.93 -1.71 0.63
N ILE A 93 18.84 -1.56 -0.69
CA ILE A 93 18.85 -2.69 -1.63
C ILE A 93 20.20 -2.94 -2.31
N ALA A 94 21.18 -2.06 -2.07
CA ALA A 94 22.48 -2.11 -2.70
C ALA A 94 23.18 -3.45 -2.43
N LYS A 95 23.93 -3.96 -3.41
CA LYS A 95 24.72 -5.17 -3.25
C LYS A 95 25.67 -5.08 -2.07
N SER A 96 26.32 -3.93 -1.86
CA SER A 96 27.20 -3.68 -0.71
C SER A 96 26.50 -3.86 0.65
N THR A 97 25.18 -3.64 0.70
CA THR A 97 24.37 -3.77 1.91
C THR A 97 23.90 -5.21 2.11
N LEU A 98 23.59 -5.92 1.01
CA LEU A 98 22.98 -7.24 1.02
C LEU A 98 23.97 -8.42 0.82
N ASN A 99 25.26 -8.18 0.57
CA ASN A 99 26.27 -9.18 0.12
C ASN A 99 26.58 -10.33 1.11
N TYR A 100 25.76 -10.56 2.12
CA TYR A 100 25.97 -11.55 3.16
C TYR A 100 25.36 -12.93 2.81
N SER A 101 24.66 -13.08 1.68
CA SER A 101 24.10 -14.36 1.24
C SER A 101 23.83 -14.43 -0.27
N ASP A 102 23.77 -15.64 -0.82
CA ASP A 102 23.33 -15.91 -2.21
C ASP A 102 21.83 -15.59 -2.43
N LEU A 103 21.10 -15.29 -1.34
CA LEU A 103 19.70 -14.89 -1.38
C LEU A 103 19.50 -13.39 -1.60
N GLU A 104 20.56 -12.63 -1.93
CA GLU A 104 20.48 -11.18 -2.09
C GLU A 104 19.37 -10.73 -3.05
N GLY A 105 19.15 -11.46 -4.15
CA GLY A 105 18.09 -11.18 -5.12
C GLY A 105 16.69 -11.31 -4.53
N HIS A 106 16.48 -12.31 -3.66
CA HIS A 106 15.21 -12.55 -2.98
C HIS A 106 14.95 -11.52 -1.90
N ILE A 107 15.96 -11.20 -1.11
CA ILE A 107 15.88 -10.17 -0.06
C ILE A 107 15.58 -8.82 -0.71
N ARG A 108 16.27 -8.48 -1.81
CA ARG A 108 16.04 -7.27 -2.59
C ARG A 108 14.60 -7.16 -3.10
N ALA A 109 14.09 -8.23 -3.72
CA ALA A 109 12.71 -8.28 -4.18
C ALA A 109 11.73 -8.02 -3.02
N ARG A 110 11.93 -8.68 -1.87
CA ARG A 110 11.07 -8.51 -0.70
C ARG A 110 11.10 -7.10 -0.10
N ILE A 111 12.27 -6.48 -0.03
CA ILE A 111 12.41 -5.08 0.41
C ILE A 111 11.69 -4.15 -0.58
N LEU A 112 11.90 -4.33 -1.89
CA LEU A 112 11.27 -3.50 -2.91
C LEU A 112 9.74 -3.62 -2.89
N ARG A 113 9.19 -4.84 -2.77
CA ARG A 113 7.75 -5.05 -2.60
C ARG A 113 7.21 -4.31 -1.38
N SER A 114 7.93 -4.36 -0.25
CA SER A 114 7.54 -3.67 0.98
C SER A 114 7.50 -2.15 0.79
N PHE A 115 8.43 -1.57 0.02
CA PHE A 115 8.39 -0.16 -0.33
C PHE A 115 7.19 0.19 -1.21
N LEU A 116 6.94 -0.56 -2.29
CA LEU A 116 5.79 -0.32 -3.18
C LEU A 116 4.47 -0.42 -2.43
N GLU A 117 4.35 -1.42 -1.54
CA GLU A 117 3.17 -1.58 -0.69
C GLU A 117 3.00 -0.36 0.22
N ARG A 118 4.07 0.10 0.87
CA ARG A 118 4.00 1.27 1.76
C ARG A 118 3.59 2.54 1.02
N LEU A 119 4.14 2.78 -0.18
CA LEU A 119 3.78 3.91 -1.03
C LEU A 119 2.29 3.86 -1.43
N SER A 120 1.72 2.67 -1.60
CA SER A 120 0.30 2.51 -1.97
C SER A 120 -0.69 2.96 -0.87
N TYR A 121 -0.23 3.08 0.39
CA TYR A 121 -1.08 3.49 1.52
C TYR A 121 -1.00 4.99 1.85
N GLU A 122 0.04 5.72 1.42
CA GLU A 122 0.30 7.10 1.87
C GLU A 122 -0.51 8.19 1.13
N ASP A 123 -1.16 7.89 -0.01
CA ASP A 123 -2.05 8.81 -0.72
C ASP A 123 -3.44 9.00 -0.05
N GLY A 124 -3.64 8.49 1.16
CA GLY A 124 -4.90 8.59 1.92
C GLY A 124 -5.07 9.86 2.76
N LYS A 125 -4.28 10.92 2.54
CA LYS A 125 -4.39 12.20 3.26
C LYS A 125 -5.13 13.27 2.45
#